data_AF-A0A6A3CMW4-F1
#
_entry.id   AF-A0A6A3CMW4-F1
#
_cell.length_a   1.000
_cell.length_b   1.000
_cell.length_c   1.000
_cell.angle_alpha   90.00
_cell.angle_beta   90.00
_cell.angle_gamma   90.00
#
_symmetry.space_group_name_H-M   'P 1'
#
loop_
_entity.id
_entity.type
_entity.pdbx_description
1 polymer ?
#
loop_
_entity_poly.entity_id
_entity_poly.type
_entity_poly.pdbx_seq_one_letter_code
_entity_poly.pdbx_strand_id
1 'polypeptide(L)'
;MMVYLQAALSESLRLYPSVPIEMKQVQEDNLFPDGTRFKPERWIKDGKFVSSNQFKYAVFNAGPRLCLGKKFAYTQMKMAAASVLLRYSIKVVEGHNVLPNLTTTLYMKNGLMVTLKPRLVSNA
;
A
#
# COMPACT_ATOMS: atom_id res chain seq x y z
N MET A 1 3.31 -12.24 11.97
CA MET A 1 2.47 -11.27 12.70
C MET A 1 1.96 -10.21 11.72
N MET A 2 0.64 -10.09 11.57
CA MET A 2 -0.09 -9.22 10.61
C MET A 2 0.12 -9.49 9.10
N VAL A 3 -0.09 -10.75 8.66
CA VAL A 3 0.00 -11.14 7.24
C VAL A 3 -0.92 -10.29 6.36
N TYR A 4 -2.17 -10.12 6.78
CA TYR A 4 -3.15 -9.35 6.03
C TYR A 4 -2.79 -7.85 5.95
N LEU A 5 -2.22 -7.27 7.01
CA LEU A 5 -1.79 -5.87 6.99
C LEU A 5 -0.62 -5.66 6.02
N GLN A 6 0.36 -6.57 6.00
CA GLN A 6 1.44 -6.53 5.01
C GLN A 6 0.87 -6.60 3.59
N ALA A 7 -0.06 -7.53 3.35
CA ALA A 7 -0.71 -7.72 2.07
C ALA A 7 -1.49 -6.47 1.61
N ALA A 8 -2.24 -5.84 2.52
CA ALA A 8 -2.99 -4.62 2.26
C ALA A 8 -2.05 -3.45 1.92
N LEU A 9 -0.96 -3.28 2.68
CA LEU A 9 0.04 -2.24 2.40
C LEU A 9 0.75 -2.47 1.06
N SER A 10 1.08 -3.71 0.72
CA SER A 10 1.66 -4.05 -0.58
C SER A 10 0.68 -3.78 -1.73
N GLU A 11 -0.61 -4.08 -1.54
CA GLU A 11 -1.62 -3.78 -2.54
C GLU A 11 -1.87 -2.28 -2.70
N SER A 12 -1.83 -1.50 -1.60
CA SER A 12 -1.90 -0.04 -1.66
C SER A 12 -0.74 0.56 -2.47
N LEU A 13 0.49 0.11 -2.23
CA LEU A 13 1.67 0.58 -2.97
C LEU A 13 1.66 0.13 -4.44
N ARG A 14 1.03 -1.01 -4.77
CA ARG A 14 0.84 -1.44 -6.17
C ARG A 14 -0.06 -0.46 -6.94
N LEU A 15 -1.11 0.05 -6.30
CA LEU A 15 -2.06 1.00 -6.91
C LEU A 15 -1.55 2.44 -6.87
N TYR A 16 -0.90 2.82 -5.77
CA TYR A 16 -0.44 4.18 -5.49
C TYR A 16 1.01 4.16 -5.01
N PRO A 17 1.98 3.89 -5.89
CA PRO A 17 3.40 3.89 -5.53
C PRO A 17 3.87 5.30 -5.17
N SER A 18 4.81 5.42 -4.22
CA SER A 18 5.34 6.73 -3.80
C SER A 18 6.02 7.48 -4.93
N VAL A 19 6.66 6.76 -5.85
CA VAL A 19 7.27 7.31 -7.07
C VAL A 19 6.55 6.65 -8.26
N PRO A 20 5.65 7.36 -8.94
CA PRO A 20 4.79 6.76 -9.98
C PRO A 20 5.48 6.59 -11.33
N ILE A 21 6.62 7.26 -11.54
CA ILE A 21 7.39 7.21 -12.78
C ILE A 21 8.75 6.58 -12.47
N GLU A 22 9.04 5.43 -13.06
CA GLU A 22 10.32 4.74 -12.93
C GLU A 22 11.02 4.72 -14.29
N MET A 23 12.35 4.92 -14.32
CA MET A 23 13.11 4.98 -15.57
C MET A 23 13.46 3.60 -16.15
N LYS A 24 12.88 2.53 -15.61
CA LYS A 24 13.12 1.14 -16.05
C LYS A 24 12.12 0.75 -17.12
N GLN A 25 12.62 0.16 -18.21
CA GLN A 25 11.80 -0.38 -19.28
C GLN A 25 11.38 -1.82 -18.99
N VAL A 26 10.22 -2.19 -19.52
CA VAL A 26 9.74 -3.58 -19.55
C VAL A 26 10.63 -4.36 -20.53
N GLN A 27 11.20 -5.48 -20.06
CA GLN A 27 12.00 -6.39 -20.89
C GLN A 27 11.14 -7.43 -21.62
N GLU A 28 9.99 -7.79 -21.04
CA GLU A 28 9.02 -8.74 -21.57
C GLU A 28 7.60 -8.29 -21.20
N ASP A 29 6.63 -8.52 -22.08
CA ASP A 29 5.23 -8.21 -21.80
C ASP A 29 4.76 -8.95 -20.54
N ASN A 30 4.24 -8.20 -19.58
CA ASN A 30 3.74 -8.75 -18.33
C ASN A 30 2.29 -8.32 -18.12
N LEU A 31 1.41 -9.31 -17.95
CA LEU A 31 0.01 -9.08 -17.63
C LEU A 31 -0.12 -8.83 -16.12
N PHE A 32 -0.32 -7.58 -15.75
CA PHE A 32 -0.90 -7.29 -14.43
C PHE A 32 -2.39 -7.64 -14.47
N PRO A 33 -2.95 -8.15 -13.36
CA PRO A 33 -4.38 -8.43 -13.28
C PRO A 33 -5.17 -7.17 -13.66
N ASP A 34 -6.10 -7.38 -14.57
CA ASP A 34 -6.95 -6.40 -15.22
C ASP A 34 -7.71 -5.53 -14.20
N GLY A 35 -7.52 -4.22 -14.26
CA GLY A 35 -8.44 -3.26 -13.66
C GLY A 35 -8.45 -3.18 -12.13
N THR A 36 -7.40 -2.59 -11.56
CA THR A 36 -7.41 -1.64 -10.40
C THR A 36 -8.17 -1.98 -9.11
N ARG A 37 -8.69 -3.21 -8.92
CA ARG A 37 -9.38 -3.57 -7.67
C ARG A 37 -8.36 -3.81 -6.55
N PHE A 38 -8.57 -3.16 -5.41
CA PHE A 38 -7.82 -3.41 -4.19
C PHE A 38 -8.13 -4.84 -3.68
N LYS A 39 -7.16 -5.76 -3.81
CA LYS A 39 -7.28 -7.16 -3.38
C LYS A 39 -6.02 -7.64 -2.63
N PRO A 40 -5.93 -7.43 -1.30
CA PRO A 40 -4.80 -7.88 -0.48
C PRO A 40 -4.52 -9.38 -0.59
N GLU A 41 -5.56 -10.20 -0.77
CA GLU A 41 -5.47 -11.67 -0.81
C GLU A 41 -4.55 -12.17 -1.92
N ARG A 42 -4.29 -11.35 -2.96
CA ARG A 42 -3.32 -11.66 -4.02
C ARG A 42 -1.92 -11.93 -3.49
N TRP A 43 -1.59 -11.34 -2.35
CA TRP A 43 -0.29 -11.47 -1.69
C TRP A 43 -0.28 -12.57 -0.63
N ILE A 44 -1.32 -13.40 -0.53
CA ILE A 44 -1.47 -14.42 0.50
C ILE A 44 -1.68 -15.78 -0.16
N LYS A 45 -0.87 -16.77 0.25
CA LYS A 45 -1.03 -18.18 -0.11
C LYS A 45 -0.83 -19.03 1.13
N ASP A 46 -1.73 -19.95 1.41
CA ASP A 46 -1.68 -20.85 2.56
C ASP A 46 -1.47 -20.10 3.90
N GLY A 47 -2.15 -18.96 4.05
CA GLY A 47 -2.06 -18.10 5.24
C GLY A 47 -0.74 -17.32 5.38
N LYS A 48 0.17 -17.42 4.40
CA LYS A 48 1.48 -16.75 4.42
C LYS A 48 1.55 -15.65 3.36
N PHE A 49 2.29 -14.59 3.67
CA PHE A 49 2.59 -13.55 2.71
C PHE A 49 3.52 -14.09 1.63
N VAL A 50 3.18 -13.87 0.37
CA VAL A 50 3.99 -14.24 -0.80
C VAL A 50 4.49 -12.96 -1.45
N SER A 51 5.81 -12.80 -1.52
CA SER A 51 6.41 -11.70 -2.27
C SER A 51 6.38 -11.99 -3.76
N SER A 52 5.99 -11.00 -4.57
CA SER A 52 6.18 -11.05 -6.01
C SER A 52 7.66 -10.87 -6.38
N ASN A 53 8.00 -11.20 -7.62
CA ASN A 53 9.27 -10.84 -8.24
C ASN A 53 9.48 -9.31 -8.11
N GLN A 54 10.66 -8.89 -7.64
CA GLN A 54 10.98 -7.48 -7.38
C GLN A 54 10.91 -6.62 -8.65
N PHE A 55 11.17 -7.20 -9.83
CA PHE A 55 11.04 -6.51 -11.12
C PHE A 55 9.59 -6.41 -11.59
N LYS A 56 8.70 -7.28 -11.12
CA LYS A 56 7.24 -7.19 -11.34
C LYS A 56 6.54 -6.31 -10.31
N TYR A 57 7.18 -6.01 -9.19
CA TYR A 57 6.63 -5.16 -8.12
C TYR A 57 7.72 -4.20 -7.62
N ALA A 58 8.08 -3.26 -8.50
CA ALA A 58 9.24 -2.39 -8.35
C ALA A 58 8.98 -1.14 -7.48
N VAL A 59 8.00 -1.16 -6.58
CA VAL A 59 7.63 0.01 -5.74
C VAL A 59 8.74 0.46 -4.78
N PHE A 60 9.71 -0.41 -4.52
CA PHE A 60 10.93 -0.13 -3.76
C PHE A 60 12.17 -0.27 -4.63
N ASN A 61 12.04 -0.16 -5.95
CA ASN A 61 13.05 -0.59 -6.91
C ASN A 61 13.36 -2.11 -6.83
N ALA A 62 14.39 -2.55 -7.53
CA ALA A 62 14.82 -3.94 -7.59
C ALA A 62 16.34 -4.02 -7.84
N GLY A 63 16.94 -5.16 -7.48
CA GLY A 63 18.37 -5.43 -7.71
C GLY A 63 19.29 -4.63 -6.76
N PRO A 64 20.53 -4.31 -7.18
CA PRO A 64 21.50 -3.58 -6.34
C PRO A 64 21.06 -2.19 -5.88
N ARG A 65 20.06 -1.61 -6.56
CA ARG A 65 19.44 -0.31 -6.21
C ARG A 65 18.09 -0.47 -5.52
N LEU A 66 17.79 -1.65 -4.98
CA LEU A 66 16.65 -1.86 -4.09
C LEU A 66 16.73 -0.85 -2.94
N CYS A 67 15.61 -0.19 -2.65
CA CYS A 67 15.52 0.79 -1.58
C CYS A 67 16.02 0.19 -0.25
N LEU A 68 17.11 0.74 0.26
CA LEU A 68 17.70 0.35 1.54
C LEU A 68 16.66 0.48 2.68
N GLY A 69 15.78 1.47 2.57
CA GLY A 69 14.70 1.74 3.51
C GLY A 69 13.50 0.80 3.41
N LYS A 70 13.46 -0.19 2.50
CA LYS A 70 12.28 -1.06 2.28
C LYS A 70 11.76 -1.71 3.57
N LYS A 71 12.66 -2.35 4.34
CA LYS A 71 12.26 -3.03 5.59
C LYS A 71 11.75 -2.01 6.62
N PHE A 72 12.46 -0.90 6.76
CA PHE A 72 12.10 0.18 7.67
C PHE A 72 10.73 0.78 7.32
N ALA A 73 10.49 1.08 6.05
CA ALA A 73 9.22 1.61 5.55
C ALA A 73 8.05 0.66 5.86
N TYR A 74 8.18 -0.65 5.59
CA TYR A 74 7.14 -1.61 5.93
C TYR A 74 6.87 -1.69 7.44
N THR A 75 7.91 -1.62 8.27
CA THR A 75 7.75 -1.57 9.73
C THR A 75 6.98 -0.32 10.15
N GLN A 76 7.37 0.86 9.68
CA GLN A 76 6.68 2.11 10.01
C GLN A 76 5.23 2.13 9.53
N MET A 77 4.97 1.73 8.27
CA MET A 77 3.62 1.67 7.72
C MET A 77 2.73 0.73 8.53
N LYS A 78 3.24 -0.42 8.97
CA LYS A 78 2.48 -1.34 9.85
C LYS A 78 2.17 -0.71 11.19
N MET A 79 3.16 -0.08 11.82
CA MET A 79 2.96 0.56 13.12
C MET A 79 1.91 1.67 13.04
N ALA A 80 2.01 2.54 12.02
CA ALA A 80 1.07 3.63 11.79
C ALA A 80 -0.34 3.10 11.46
N ALA A 81 -0.46 2.15 10.53
CA ALA A 81 -1.77 1.59 10.18
C ALA A 81 -2.40 0.84 11.35
N ALA A 82 -1.62 0.03 12.09
CA ALA A 82 -2.12 -0.71 13.25
C ALA A 82 -2.57 0.24 14.36
N SER A 83 -1.81 1.30 14.67
CA SER A 83 -2.17 2.24 15.74
C SER A 83 -3.51 2.93 15.48
N VAL A 84 -3.79 3.28 14.22
CA VAL A 84 -5.06 3.89 13.82
C VAL A 84 -6.18 2.84 13.75
N LEU A 85 -5.97 1.73 13.03
CA LEU A 85 -7.01 0.74 12.76
C LEU A 85 -7.48 -0.01 14.02
N LEU A 86 -6.60 -0.18 15.01
CA LEU A 86 -6.97 -0.79 16.29
C LEU A 86 -7.86 0.11 17.14
N ARG A 87 -7.72 1.43 17.02
CA ARG A 87 -8.36 2.41 17.91
C ARG A 87 -9.55 3.12 17.27
N TYR A 88 -9.62 3.16 15.94
CA TYR A 88 -10.62 3.95 15.24
C TYR A 88 -11.26 3.17 14.09
N SER A 89 -12.56 3.39 13.91
CA SER A 89 -13.27 3.14 12.67
C SER A 89 -13.19 4.41 11.82
N ILE A 90 -12.71 4.28 10.59
CA ILE A 90 -12.44 5.39 9.68
C ILE A 90 -13.52 5.38 8.60
N LYS A 91 -14.09 6.54 8.28
CA LYS A 91 -14.96 6.73 7.10
C LYS A 91 -14.52 7.98 6.34
N VAL A 92 -14.44 7.89 5.02
CA VAL A 92 -14.20 9.06 4.16
C VAL A 92 -15.41 9.98 4.24
N VAL A 93 -15.18 11.29 4.30
CA VAL A 93 -16.25 12.29 4.26
C VAL A 93 -17.04 12.17 2.95
N GLU A 94 -18.36 12.23 3.03
CA GLU A 94 -19.23 12.12 1.87
C GLU A 94 -18.96 13.26 0.88
N GLY A 95 -18.89 12.93 -0.41
CA GLY A 95 -18.56 13.90 -1.47
C GLY A 95 -17.09 14.33 -1.52
N HIS A 96 -16.20 13.78 -0.69
CA HIS A 96 -14.77 14.13 -0.73
C HIS A 96 -14.12 13.68 -2.04
N ASN A 97 -13.60 14.65 -2.79
CA ASN A 97 -13.00 14.41 -4.10
C ASN A 97 -11.53 13.98 -3.96
N VAL A 98 -11.26 12.68 -4.13
CA VAL A 98 -9.92 12.09 -4.05
C VAL A 98 -9.25 12.12 -5.42
N LEU A 99 -8.33 13.06 -5.60
CA LEU A 99 -7.54 13.19 -6.84
C LEU A 99 -6.05 13.00 -6.58
N PRO A 100 -5.33 12.28 -7.45
CA PRO A 100 -3.87 12.22 -7.40
C PRO A 100 -3.26 13.56 -7.84
N ASN A 101 -2.15 13.93 -7.23
CA ASN A 101 -1.25 14.97 -7.71
C ASN A 101 0.10 14.32 -8.04
N LEU A 102 0.48 14.39 -9.31
CA LEU A 102 1.69 13.75 -9.83
C LEU A 102 2.83 14.76 -9.84
N THR A 103 3.77 14.60 -8.91
CA THR A 103 5.08 15.27 -8.97
C THR A 103 6.18 14.19 -8.90
N THR A 104 7.37 14.53 -8.40
CA THR A 104 8.40 13.53 -8.05
C THR A 104 7.85 12.43 -7.14
N THR A 105 6.88 12.75 -6.29
CA THR A 105 6.13 11.78 -5.49
C THR A 105 4.64 11.86 -5.77
N LEU A 106 3.94 10.74 -5.59
CA LEU A 106 2.49 10.69 -5.69
C LEU A 106 1.85 11.06 -4.34
N TYR A 107 1.02 12.10 -4.34
CA TYR A 107 0.23 12.50 -3.16
C TYR A 107 -1.21 12.86 -3.53
N MET A 108 -2.07 13.05 -2.52
CA MET A 108 -3.47 13.42 -2.72
C MET A 108 -3.61 14.93 -2.82
N LYS A 109 -4.11 15.43 -3.97
CA LYS A 109 -4.26 16.86 -4.26
C LYS A 109 -5.09 17.60 -3.19
N ASN A 110 -6.15 16.96 -2.73
CA ASN A 110 -7.12 17.54 -1.79
C ASN A 110 -7.02 16.94 -0.38
N GLY A 111 -5.92 16.21 -0.08
CA GLY A 111 -5.82 15.37 1.11
C GLY A 111 -6.88 14.24 1.14
N LEU A 112 -7.05 13.61 2.30
CA LEU A 112 -8.08 12.60 2.55
C LEU A 112 -8.85 12.96 3.82
N MET A 113 -9.98 13.63 3.64
CA MET A 113 -10.83 14.01 4.76
C MET A 113 -11.61 12.79 5.26
N VAL A 114 -11.47 12.50 6.55
CA VAL A 114 -12.09 11.34 7.19
C VAL A 114 -12.73 11.71 8.52
N THR A 115 -13.78 10.97 8.89
CA THR A 115 -14.29 10.93 10.26
C THR A 115 -13.69 9.73 10.98
N LEU A 116 -13.17 9.96 12.19
CA LEU A 116 -12.69 8.93 13.09
C LEU A 116 -13.70 8.69 14.20
N LYS A 117 -14.16 7.44 14.34
CA LYS A 117 -14.98 7.01 15.48
C LYS A 117 -14.15 6.07 16.35
N PRO A 118 -13.95 6.34 17.65
CA PRO A 118 -13.26 5.40 18.54
C PRO A 118 -13.89 4.00 18.47
N ARG A 119 -13.07 2.96 18.39
CA ARG A 119 -13.49 1.57 18.60
C ARG A 119 -13.49 1.32 20.09
N LEU A 120 -14.57 0.74 20.62
CA LEU A 120 -14.53 0.16 21.95
C LEU A 120 -13.50 -0.97 21.90
N VAL A 121 -12.39 -0.79 22.59
CA VAL A 121 -11.47 -1.90 22.85
C VAL A 121 -12.22 -2.77 23.84
N SER A 122 -12.80 -3.88 23.37
CA SER A 122 -13.23 -4.91 24.30
C SER A 122 -11.97 -5.36 25.02
N ASN A 123 -11.85 -5.02 26.30
CA ASN A 123 -10.82 -5.59 27.16
C ASN A 123 -11.06 -7.09 27.13
N ALA A 124 -10.21 -7.81 26.40
CA ALA A 124 -10.12 -9.26 26.45
C ALA A 124 -9.42 -9.68 27.75
#